data_AF-A0AA36FGQ7-F1
#
_entry.id   AF-A0AA36FGQ7-F1
#
_cell.length_a   1.000
_cell.length_b   1.000
_cell.length_c   1.000
_cell.angle_alpha   90.00
_cell.angle_beta   90.00
_cell.angle_gamma   90.00
#
_symmetry.space_group_name_H-M   'P 1'
#
loop_
_entity.id
_entity.type
_entity.pdbx_description
1 polymer ?
#
loop_
_entity_poly.entity_id
_entity_poly.type
_entity_poly.pdbx_seq_one_letter_code
_entity_poly.pdbx_strand_id
1 'polypeptide(L)'
;MWRFGYNTPPDYDDNGHNCGGVGLQFGKNKGKCGMCGDPYYGPRDSEAGGIFAKGIITRNYKSGGILNVLIQITANHKGYFEFHLCPNNNVKERITQECLDKYENTS
;
A
#
# COMPACT_ATOMS: atom_id res chain seq x y z
N MET A 1 -10.90 -1.18 -2.70
CA MET A 1 -11.65 -0.17 -3.51
C MET A 1 -12.89 -0.79 -4.14
N TRP A 2 -12.72 -1.74 -5.07
CA TRP A 2 -13.83 -2.42 -5.77
C TRP A 2 -14.92 -2.98 -4.83
N ARG A 3 -14.54 -3.52 -3.66
CA ARG A 3 -15.47 -4.01 -2.62
C ARG A 3 -16.47 -2.97 -2.12
N PHE A 4 -16.15 -1.68 -2.26
CA PHE A 4 -16.98 -0.55 -1.82
C PHE A 4 -17.64 0.19 -2.99
N GLY A 5 -17.72 -0.42 -4.18
CA GLY A 5 -18.45 0.12 -5.33
C GLY A 5 -17.69 1.15 -6.17
N TYR A 6 -16.38 1.33 -5.93
CA TYR A 6 -15.54 2.18 -6.78
C TYR A 6 -15.37 1.54 -8.16
N ASN A 7 -15.34 2.36 -9.22
CA ASN A 7 -15.03 1.92 -10.58
C ASN A 7 -13.52 1.63 -10.75
N THR A 8 -13.09 0.55 -10.13
CA THR A 8 -11.72 0.00 -10.20
C THR A 8 -11.78 -1.48 -10.54
N PRO A 9 -10.80 -2.03 -11.27
CA PRO A 9 -10.74 -3.47 -11.50
C PRO A 9 -10.81 -4.23 -10.17
N PRO A 10 -11.55 -5.36 -10.10
CA PRO A 10 -11.56 -6.18 -8.91
C PRO A 10 -10.20 -6.83 -8.70
N ASP A 11 -9.68 -6.72 -7.48
CA ASP A 11 -8.58 -7.53 -6.99
C ASP A 11 -9.15 -8.53 -5.98
N TYR A 12 -9.39 -9.75 -6.45
CA TYR A 12 -9.98 -10.81 -5.61
C TYR A 12 -9.00 -11.35 -4.56
N ASP A 13 -7.71 -11.04 -4.69
CA ASP A 13 -6.62 -11.38 -3.76
C ASP A 13 -6.07 -10.10 -3.09
N ASP A 14 -6.95 -9.12 -2.81
CA ASP A 14 -6.58 -7.84 -2.17
C ASP A 14 -6.05 -8.00 -0.73
N ASN A 15 -6.17 -9.20 -0.16
CA ASN A 15 -5.56 -9.60 1.10
C ASN A 15 -4.17 -10.25 0.93
N GLY A 16 -3.69 -10.40 -0.32
CA GLY A 16 -2.47 -11.11 -0.72
C GLY A 16 -1.27 -10.22 -1.05
N HIS A 17 -1.33 -8.91 -0.79
CA HIS A 17 -0.22 -7.95 -1.04
C HIS A 17 0.96 -8.15 -0.07
N ASN A 18 1.67 -9.27 -0.21
CA ASN A 18 2.71 -9.77 0.70
C ASN A 18 4.12 -9.74 0.07
N CYS A 19 4.41 -8.71 -0.73
CA CYS A 19 5.69 -8.54 -1.44
C CYS A 19 6.01 -9.65 -2.45
N GLY A 20 4.97 -10.36 -2.94
CA GLY A 20 5.11 -11.53 -3.80
C GLY A 20 5.48 -12.83 -3.06
N GLY A 21 5.32 -12.85 -1.74
CA GLY A 21 5.58 -13.99 -0.87
C GLY A 21 7.01 -14.04 -0.32
N VAL A 22 7.14 -14.65 0.86
CA VAL A 22 8.39 -14.71 1.64
C VAL A 22 9.58 -15.27 0.85
N GLY A 23 9.35 -16.30 0.02
CA GLY A 23 10.39 -16.93 -0.79
C GLY A 23 10.95 -15.98 -1.86
N LEU A 24 10.08 -15.16 -2.47
CA LEU A 24 10.50 -14.18 -3.46
C LEU A 24 11.16 -12.97 -2.79
N GLN A 25 10.52 -12.43 -1.74
CA GLN A 25 10.98 -11.26 -1.01
C GLN A 25 12.40 -11.47 -0.45
N PHE A 26 12.60 -12.51 0.36
CA PHE A 26 13.87 -12.73 1.04
C PHE A 26 14.86 -13.55 0.20
N GLY A 27 14.37 -14.50 -0.61
CA GLY A 27 15.24 -15.37 -1.40
C GLY A 27 15.82 -14.71 -2.65
N LYS A 28 15.07 -13.84 -3.34
CA LYS A 28 15.52 -13.17 -4.58
C LYS A 28 15.63 -11.66 -4.45
N ASN A 29 14.69 -11.04 -3.76
CA ASN A 29 14.60 -9.57 -3.70
C ASN A 29 15.40 -8.97 -2.53
N LYS A 30 16.14 -9.78 -1.77
CA LYS A 30 16.99 -9.33 -0.65
C LYS A 30 16.22 -8.52 0.39
N GLY A 31 15.00 -8.96 0.72
CA GLY A 31 14.10 -8.31 1.67
C GLY A 31 13.26 -7.19 1.07
N LYS A 32 13.55 -6.74 -0.16
CA LYS A 32 12.85 -5.61 -0.77
C LYS A 32 11.42 -5.94 -1.18
N CYS A 33 10.56 -4.92 -1.11
CA CYS A 33 9.14 -4.96 -1.44
C CYS A 33 8.75 -3.79 -2.35
N GLY A 34 7.61 -3.88 -3.03
CA GLY A 34 6.95 -2.69 -3.57
C GLY A 34 6.36 -1.80 -2.50
N MET A 35 6.23 -0.52 -2.83
CA MET A 35 5.72 0.47 -1.90
C MET A 35 4.26 0.20 -1.51
N CYS A 36 3.53 -0.51 -2.37
CA CYS A 36 2.14 -0.88 -2.16
C CYS A 36 1.93 -2.41 -2.03
N GLY A 37 2.97 -3.15 -1.61
CA GLY A 37 2.89 -4.60 -1.32
C GLY A 37 3.06 -5.53 -2.53
N ASP A 38 3.26 -4.98 -3.72
CA ASP A 38 3.62 -5.73 -4.94
C ASP A 38 5.03 -6.37 -4.82
N PRO A 39 5.34 -7.43 -5.61
CA PRO A 39 6.70 -7.96 -5.70
C PRO A 39 7.72 -6.91 -6.15
N TYR A 40 8.91 -6.85 -5.51
CA TYR A 40 9.92 -5.84 -5.83
C TYR A 40 10.33 -5.81 -7.31
N TYR A 41 10.46 -6.98 -7.92
CA TYR A 41 10.63 -7.12 -9.36
C TYR A 41 9.36 -7.74 -9.95
N GLY A 42 8.72 -7.02 -10.87
CA GLY A 42 7.48 -7.42 -11.52
C GLY A 42 6.58 -6.23 -11.85
N PRO A 43 5.35 -6.49 -12.35
CA PRO A 43 4.32 -5.48 -12.43
C PRO A 43 4.09 -4.79 -11.07
N ARG A 44 3.88 -3.47 -11.11
CA ARG A 44 3.59 -2.63 -9.94
C ARG A 44 2.15 -2.16 -10.01
N ASP A 45 1.23 -3.13 -9.92
CA ASP A 45 -0.17 -2.94 -10.25
C ASP A 45 -0.92 -2.07 -9.24
N SER A 46 -0.43 -2.04 -7.99
CA SER A 46 -0.98 -1.24 -6.90
C SER A 46 -0.29 0.11 -6.71
N GLU A 47 0.82 0.36 -7.41
CA GLU A 47 1.52 1.65 -7.39
C GLU A 47 1.03 2.59 -8.50
N ALA A 48 1.37 3.88 -8.43
CA ALA A 48 1.02 4.86 -9.46
C ALA A 48 1.37 4.38 -10.88
N GLY A 49 0.38 4.49 -11.78
CA GLY A 49 0.45 3.96 -13.15
C GLY A 49 0.03 2.48 -13.30
N GLY A 50 -0.15 1.76 -12.19
CA GLY A 50 -0.65 0.39 -12.17
C GLY A 50 -2.16 0.28 -12.44
N ILE A 51 -2.63 -0.94 -12.65
CA ILE A 51 -4.03 -1.19 -13.02
C ILE A 51 -5.01 -0.86 -11.88
N PHE A 52 -4.59 -0.95 -10.62
CA PHE A 52 -5.42 -0.67 -9.45
C PHE A 52 -5.30 0.80 -8.97
N ALA A 53 -4.17 1.45 -9.23
CA ALA A 53 -3.92 2.83 -8.82
C ALA A 53 -4.59 3.86 -9.74
N LYS A 54 -5.92 4.05 -9.61
CA LYS A 54 -6.71 4.97 -10.45
C LYS A 54 -6.67 6.45 -10.04
N GLY A 55 -5.89 6.81 -9.02
CA GLY A 55 -5.81 8.20 -8.55
C GLY A 55 -7.10 8.71 -7.90
N ILE A 56 -7.96 7.81 -7.42
CA ILE A 56 -9.23 8.16 -6.77
C ILE A 56 -8.97 8.49 -5.30
N ILE A 57 -9.34 9.70 -4.87
CA ILE A 57 -9.32 10.07 -3.46
C ILE A 57 -10.50 9.39 -2.75
N THR A 58 -10.20 8.45 -1.85
CA THR A 58 -11.23 7.67 -1.14
C THR A 58 -11.78 8.38 0.09
N ARG A 59 -11.00 9.27 0.71
CA ARG A 59 -11.36 10.02 1.93
C ARG A 59 -10.59 11.34 2.01
N ASN A 60 -11.19 12.33 2.66
CA ASN A 60 -10.57 13.61 2.98
C ASN A 60 -10.49 13.77 4.49
N TYR A 61 -9.37 14.30 4.99
CA TYR A 61 -9.14 14.50 6.41
C TYR A 61 -8.60 15.90 6.68
N LYS A 62 -8.82 16.40 7.90
CA LYS A 62 -8.20 17.64 8.37
C LYS A 62 -6.81 17.33 8.90
N SER A 63 -5.84 18.19 8.59
CA SER A 63 -4.49 18.11 9.16
C SER A 63 -4.54 18.15 10.68
N GLY A 64 -3.72 17.33 11.34
CA GLY A 64 -3.70 17.15 12.80
C GLY A 64 -4.92 16.42 13.39
N GLY A 65 -5.86 15.96 12.55
CA GLY A 65 -7.01 15.17 12.99
C GLY A 65 -6.64 13.72 13.32
N ILE A 66 -7.43 13.08 14.17
CA ILE A 66 -7.31 11.66 14.48
C ILE A 66 -7.95 10.84 13.36
N LEU A 67 -7.21 9.84 12.86
CA LEU A 67 -7.67 8.91 11.83
C LEU A 67 -8.07 7.57 12.45
N ASN A 68 -9.31 7.15 12.23
CA ASN A 68 -9.75 5.80 12.58
C ASN A 68 -9.49 4.86 11.39
N VAL A 69 -8.54 3.95 11.55
CA VAL A 69 -8.18 2.93 10.56
C VAL A 69 -8.77 1.58 10.97
N LEU A 70 -9.45 0.91 10.03
CA LEU A 70 -9.98 -0.44 10.22
C LEU A 70 -9.19 -1.41 9.33
N ILE A 71 -8.63 -2.46 9.93
CA ILE A 71 -7.93 -3.54 9.21
C ILE A 71 -8.80 -4.78 9.23
N GLN A 72 -9.08 -5.35 8.06
CA GLN A 72 -9.73 -6.66 7.94
C GLN A 72 -8.68 -7.76 7.85
N ILE A 73 -8.62 -8.62 8.86
CA ILE A 73 -7.68 -9.75 8.92
C ILE A 73 -8.39 -11.02 8.46
N THR A 74 -7.95 -11.61 7.34
CA THR A 74 -8.47 -12.90 6.86
C THR A 74 -7.67 -14.09 7.40
N ALA A 75 -6.39 -13.87 7.72
CA ALA A 75 -5.50 -14.85 8.35
C ALA A 75 -4.58 -14.14 9.35
N ASN A 76 -4.63 -14.54 10.62
CA ASN A 76 -3.89 -13.86 11.70
C ASN A 76 -2.48 -14.45 11.86
N HIS A 77 -1.47 -13.69 11.44
CA HIS A 77 -0.05 -14.07 11.52
C HIS A 77 0.71 -13.43 12.69
N LYS A 78 0.00 -12.80 13.65
CA LYS A 78 0.58 -12.01 14.75
C LYS A 78 1.40 -10.81 14.24
N GLY A 79 2.17 -10.15 15.11
CA GLY A 79 2.99 -8.98 14.77
C GLY A 79 2.31 -7.65 15.14
N TYR A 80 2.67 -6.60 14.42
CA TYR A 80 2.18 -5.23 14.62
C TYR A 80 1.94 -4.54 13.27
N PHE A 81 1.25 -3.40 13.30
CA PHE A 81 1.00 -2.56 12.14
C PHE A 81 1.67 -1.20 12.33
N GLU A 82 2.29 -0.71 11.26
CA GLU A 82 2.84 0.64 11.18
C GLU A 82 2.15 1.40 10.05
N PHE A 83 2.05 2.73 10.22
CA PHE A 83 1.41 3.61 9.24
C PHE A 83 2.29 4.81 8.99
N HIS A 84 2.58 5.06 7.71
CA HIS A 84 3.40 6.17 7.23
C HIS A 84 2.60 6.96 6.20
N LEU A 85 2.90 8.25 6.08
CA LEU A 85 2.28 9.13 5.10
C LEU A 85 3.36 9.68 4.17
N CYS A 86 3.08 9.75 2.87
CA CYS A 86 3.94 10.44 1.91
C CYS A 86 3.07 11.47 1.17
N PRO A 87 3.39 12.77 1.25
CA PRO A 87 2.74 13.78 0.43
C PRO A 87 2.98 13.48 -1.06
N ASN A 88 1.90 13.21 -1.80
CA ASN A 88 1.98 12.97 -3.24
C ASN A 88 0.83 13.70 -3.96
N ASN A 89 1.17 14.73 -4.72
CA ASN A 89 0.21 15.54 -5.49
C ASN A 89 0.14 15.11 -6.96
N ASN A 90 0.73 13.97 -7.32
CA ASN A 90 0.81 13.46 -8.68
C ASN A 90 0.44 11.98 -8.75
N VAL A 91 -0.77 11.69 -9.23
CA VAL A 91 -1.31 10.32 -9.33
C VAL A 91 -0.53 9.40 -10.28
N LYS A 92 0.41 9.94 -11.06
CA LYS A 92 1.28 9.18 -11.97
C LYS A 92 2.66 8.93 -11.38
N GLU A 93 2.99 9.55 -10.25
CA GLU A 93 4.28 9.45 -9.61
C GLU A 93 4.24 8.44 -8.47
N ARG A 94 5.18 7.50 -8.49
CA ARG A 94 5.32 6.50 -7.45
C ARG A 94 5.96 7.13 -6.23
N ILE A 95 5.41 6.81 -5.06
CA ILE A 95 6.06 7.15 -3.79
C ILE A 95 7.35 6.34 -3.61
N THR A 96 8.19 6.76 -2.68
CA THR A 96 9.42 6.04 -2.32
C THR A 96 9.46 5.80 -0.81
N GLN A 97 10.31 4.86 -0.38
CA GLN A 97 10.52 4.59 1.04
C GLN A 97 11.05 5.83 1.76
N GLU A 98 11.98 6.56 1.13
CA GLU A 98 12.54 7.79 1.70
C GLU A 98 11.48 8.87 1.95
N CYS A 99 10.41 8.90 1.15
CA CYS A 99 9.29 9.80 1.40
C CYS A 99 8.49 9.39 2.63
N LEU A 100 8.19 8.10 2.79
CA LEU A 100 7.44 7.58 3.93
C LEU A 100 8.21 7.73 5.24
N ASP A 101 9.52 7.45 5.21
CA ASP A 101 10.42 7.55 6.37
C ASP A 101 10.59 8.99 6.85
N LYS A 102 10.34 9.98 5.98
CA LYS A 102 10.42 11.40 6.37
C LYS A 102 9.26 11.85 7.26
N TYR A 103 8.13 11.16 7.19
CA TYR A 103 6.90 11.51 7.90
C TYR A 103 6.39 10.33 8.73
N GLU A 104 7.30 9.55 9.32
CA GLU A 104 6.89 8.57 10.32
C GLU A 104 6.07 9.30 11.40
N ASN A 105 4.93 8.74 11.75
CA ASN A 105 4.12 9.24 12.85
C ASN A 105 4.87 8.95 14.15
N THR A 106 5.83 9.81 14.50
CA THR A 106 6.44 9.79 15.83
C THR A 106 5.33 10.06 16.83
N SER A 107 4.96 9.02 17.56
CA SER A 107 4.04 9.10 18.71
C SER A 107 4.64 9.95 19.82
#